data_AF-A0A2T3J4U7-F1
#
_entry.id   AF-A0A2T3J4U7-F1
#
_cell.length_a   1.000
_cell.length_b   1.000
_cell.length_c   1.000
_cell.angle_alpha   90.00
_cell.angle_beta   90.00
_cell.angle_gamma   90.00
#
_symmetry.space_group_name_H-M   'P 1'
#
loop_
_entity.id
_entity.type
_entity.pdbx_description
1 polymer ?
#
loop_
_entity_poly.entity_id
_entity_poly.type
_entity_poly.pdbx_seq_one_letter_code
_entity_poly.pdbx_strand_id
1 'polypeptide(L)'
;MKTKIVQLGFIAAAAMNIGGVLVFSRAFTNTAINDADPVVMSNFGLLMIVVWGLAYLGAAFIKSNVRWLAGAFAVEKLIYVVAWLAWIFQNSLQDVYSADMFAGAFYSIYGLNDFIFMLFFAWVFKSQGLECKES
;
A
#
# COMPACT_ATOMS: atom_id res chain seq x y z
N MET A 1 -13.68 -20.08 5.65
CA MET A 1 -12.75 -20.54 4.58
C MET A 1 -12.31 -19.29 3.83
N LYS A 2 -11.01 -18.95 3.70
CA LYS A 2 -10.61 -17.81 2.87
C LYS A 2 -11.09 -18.08 1.44
N THR A 3 -11.97 -17.23 0.91
CA THR A 3 -12.33 -17.31 -0.50
C THR A 3 -11.05 -17.06 -1.33
N LYS A 4 -10.88 -17.75 -2.46
CA LYS A 4 -9.72 -17.56 -3.35
C LYS A 4 -9.48 -16.07 -3.68
N ILE A 5 -10.57 -15.29 -3.76
CA ILE A 5 -10.55 -13.83 -3.96
C ILE A 5 -9.77 -13.12 -2.86
N VAL A 6 -10.02 -13.44 -1.58
CA VAL A 6 -9.29 -12.82 -0.46
C VAL A 6 -7.81 -13.15 -0.55
N GLN A 7 -7.45 -14.42 -0.74
CA GLN A 7 -6.05 -14.83 -0.84
C GLN A 7 -5.33 -14.11 -2.00
N LEU A 8 -5.93 -14.08 -3.19
CA LEU A 8 -5.36 -13.40 -4.35
C LEU A 8 -5.25 -11.89 -4.15
N GLY A 9 -6.22 -11.26 -3.49
CA GLY A 9 -6.14 -9.82 -3.16
C GLY A 9 -4.99 -9.48 -2.20
N PHE A 10 -4.74 -10.33 -1.20
CA PHE A 10 -3.57 -10.18 -0.33
C PHE A 10 -2.24 -10.35 -1.09
N ILE A 11 -2.16 -11.33 -2.01
CA ILE A 11 -0.98 -11.53 -2.86
C ILE A 11 -0.77 -10.34 -3.79
N ALA A 12 -1.84 -9.81 -4.38
CA ALA A 12 -1.77 -8.61 -5.22
C ALA A 12 -1.28 -7.38 -4.43
N ALA A 13 -1.80 -7.18 -3.21
CA ALA A 13 -1.33 -6.10 -2.33
C ALA A 13 0.16 -6.23 -2.01
N ALA A 14 0.61 -7.45 -1.71
CA ALA A 14 2.02 -7.74 -1.48
C ALA A 14 2.87 -7.43 -2.71
N ALA A 15 2.44 -7.88 -3.89
CA ALA A 15 3.16 -7.66 -5.14
C ALA A 15 3.29 -6.17 -5.49
N MET A 16 2.23 -5.37 -5.27
CA MET A 16 2.26 -3.93 -5.54
C MET A 16 3.17 -3.19 -4.55
N ASN A 17 3.11 -3.53 -3.25
CA ASN A 17 3.97 -2.91 -2.24
C ASN A 17 5.46 -3.26 -2.44
N ILE A 18 5.78 -4.52 -2.75
CA ILE A 18 7.17 -4.96 -2.92
C ILE A 18 7.68 -4.56 -4.32
N GLY A 19 7.01 -5.06 -5.36
CA GLY A 19 7.42 -4.86 -6.74
C GLY A 19 7.31 -3.40 -7.18
N GLY A 20 6.19 -2.74 -6.86
CA GLY A 20 5.99 -1.34 -7.19
C GLY A 20 7.07 -0.45 -6.59
N VAL A 21 7.30 -0.54 -5.28
CA VAL A 21 8.34 0.26 -4.62
C VAL A 21 9.72 -0.04 -5.18
N LEU A 22 10.11 -1.31 -5.32
CA LEU A 22 11.44 -1.65 -5.82
C LEU A 22 11.67 -1.18 -7.26
N VAL A 23 10.67 -1.26 -8.13
CA VAL A 23 10.77 -0.80 -9.52
C VAL A 23 10.87 0.73 -9.58
N PHE A 24 9.95 1.46 -8.95
CA PHE A 24 9.92 2.91 -9.05
C PHE A 24 11.05 3.60 -8.28
N SER A 25 11.46 3.05 -7.14
CA SER A 25 12.62 3.53 -6.39
C SER A 25 13.96 3.10 -6.96
N ARG A 26 13.98 2.27 -8.02
CA ARG A 26 15.19 1.64 -8.56
C ARG A 26 16.00 0.97 -7.44
N ALA A 27 15.32 0.14 -6.63
CA ALA A 27 15.86 -0.48 -5.43
C ALA A 27 16.46 0.55 -4.43
N PHE A 28 15.67 1.58 -4.09
CA PHE A 28 16.02 2.64 -3.13
C PHE A 28 17.18 3.57 -3.53
N THR A 29 17.53 3.59 -4.82
CA THR A 29 18.60 4.47 -5.35
C THR A 29 18.06 5.76 -5.98
N ASN A 30 16.75 5.85 -6.20
CA ASN A 30 16.11 7.03 -6.77
C ASN A 30 15.87 8.11 -5.70
N THR A 31 16.82 9.04 -5.55
CA THR A 31 16.73 10.12 -4.56
C THR A 31 15.58 11.07 -4.81
N ALA A 32 15.12 11.24 -6.06
CA ALA A 32 14.02 12.16 -6.39
C ALA A 32 12.71 11.81 -5.67
N ILE A 33 12.48 10.52 -5.36
CA ILE A 33 11.33 10.10 -4.55
C ILE A 33 11.47 10.60 -3.10
N ASN A 34 12.67 10.49 -2.54
CA ASN A 34 12.96 10.93 -1.18
C ASN A 34 12.96 12.47 -1.09
N ASP A 35 13.51 13.16 -2.09
CA ASP A 35 13.59 14.61 -2.12
C ASP A 35 12.18 15.24 -2.20
N ALA A 36 11.26 14.58 -2.90
CA ALA A 36 9.87 15.01 -3.02
C ALA A 36 9.06 14.87 -1.72
N ASP A 37 9.28 13.81 -0.92
CA ASP A 37 8.69 13.63 0.41
C ASP A 37 9.69 12.92 1.34
N PRO A 38 10.56 13.68 2.03
CA PRO A 38 11.64 13.10 2.83
C PRO A 38 11.14 12.45 4.12
N VAL A 39 9.87 12.61 4.47
CA VAL A 39 9.29 12.04 5.68
C VAL A 39 8.66 10.69 5.35
N VAL A 40 7.63 10.69 4.51
CA VAL A 40 6.84 9.48 4.20
C VAL A 40 7.60 8.59 3.22
N MET A 41 8.24 9.18 2.22
CA MET A 41 8.95 8.47 1.16
C MET A 41 10.47 8.48 1.37
N SER A 42 10.93 8.57 2.62
CA SER A 42 12.32 8.27 2.99
C SER A 42 12.70 6.82 2.67
N ASN A 43 13.99 6.50 2.60
CA ASN A 43 14.42 5.11 2.43
C ASN A 43 13.89 4.17 3.53
N PHE A 44 13.75 4.70 4.75
CA PHE A 44 13.09 3.97 5.83
C PHE A 44 11.60 3.74 5.52
N GLY A 45 10.88 4.77 5.08
CA GLY A 45 9.48 4.67 4.66
C GLY A 45 9.27 3.68 3.52
N LEU A 46 10.07 3.76 2.46
CA LEU A 46 10.04 2.84 1.33
C LEU A 46 10.34 1.39 1.76
N LEU A 47 11.31 1.19 2.64
CA LEU A 47 11.58 -0.14 3.21
C LEU A 47 10.39 -0.65 4.02
N MET A 48 9.72 0.22 4.79
CA MET A 48 8.53 -0.16 5.54
C MET A 48 7.37 -0.55 4.62
N ILE A 49 7.19 0.09 3.46
CA ILE A 49 6.19 -0.35 2.47
C ILE A 49 6.48 -1.79 2.01
N VAL A 50 7.75 -2.15 1.79
CA VAL A 50 8.16 -3.53 1.46
C VAL A 50 7.86 -4.48 2.62
N VAL A 51 8.16 -4.09 3.86
CA VAL A 51 7.83 -4.91 5.06
C VAL A 51 6.33 -5.13 5.19
N TRP A 52 5.49 -4.12 4.94
CA TRP A 52 4.04 -4.29 4.89
C TRP A 52 3.59 -5.21 3.76
N GLY A 53 4.26 -5.16 2.60
CA GLY A 53 4.05 -6.11 1.52
C GLY A 53 4.30 -7.56 1.97
N LEU A 54 5.35 -7.81 2.75
CA LEU A 54 5.60 -9.12 3.36
C LEU A 54 4.51 -9.50 4.36
N ALA A 55 4.00 -8.55 5.15
CA ALA A 55 2.88 -8.80 6.07
C ALA A 55 1.61 -9.20 5.31
N TYR A 56 1.31 -8.57 4.17
CA TYR A 56 0.19 -8.94 3.30
C TYR A 56 0.36 -10.33 2.71
N LEU A 57 1.58 -10.66 2.27
CA LEU A 57 1.90 -11.99 1.74
C LEU A 57 1.75 -13.06 2.82
N GLY A 58 2.28 -12.83 4.02
CA GLY A 58 2.11 -13.72 5.16
C GLY A 58 0.64 -13.92 5.52
N ALA A 59 -0.13 -12.83 5.57
CA ALA A 59 -1.56 -12.89 5.82
C ALA A 59 -2.30 -13.69 4.74
N ALA A 60 -1.85 -13.69 3.48
CA ALA A 60 -2.46 -14.46 2.39
C ALA A 60 -2.60 -15.95 2.72
N PHE A 61 -1.64 -16.53 3.45
CA PHE A 61 -1.56 -17.95 3.75
C PHE A 61 -2.10 -18.36 5.14
N ILE A 62 -2.57 -17.40 5.93
CA ILE A 62 -3.26 -17.69 7.20
C ILE A 62 -4.59 -18.38 6.90
N LYS A 63 -4.79 -19.56 7.49
CA LYS A 63 -6.01 -20.38 7.32
C LYS A 63 -7.15 -19.98 8.24
N SER A 64 -6.84 -19.32 9.36
CA SER A 64 -7.82 -18.79 10.31
C SER A 64 -8.39 -17.44 9.86
N ASN A 65 -9.34 -16.92 10.64
CA ASN A 65 -9.88 -15.57 10.45
C ASN A 65 -8.76 -14.51 10.50
N VAL A 66 -8.77 -13.56 9.56
CA VAL A 66 -7.80 -12.46 9.43
C VAL A 66 -8.46 -11.09 9.54
N ARG A 67 -9.71 -11.02 10.05
CA ARG A 67 -10.51 -9.81 10.17
C ARG A 67 -9.71 -8.65 10.72
N TRP A 68 -9.17 -8.79 11.93
CA TRP A 68 -8.47 -7.70 12.60
C TRP A 68 -7.15 -7.30 11.92
N LEU A 69 -6.47 -8.25 11.27
CA LEU A 69 -5.32 -7.94 10.41
C LEU A 69 -5.75 -7.09 9.21
N ALA A 70 -6.83 -7.48 8.53
CA ALA A 70 -7.38 -6.69 7.43
C ALA A 70 -7.83 -5.30 7.91
N GLY A 71 -8.40 -5.18 9.12
CA GLY A 71 -8.72 -3.89 9.72
C GLY A 71 -7.48 -3.00 9.90
N ALA A 72 -6.40 -3.55 10.47
CA ALA A 72 -5.14 -2.84 10.62
C ALA A 72 -4.54 -2.41 9.27
N PHE A 73 -4.58 -3.28 8.26
CA PHE A 73 -4.09 -2.97 6.92
C PHE A 73 -4.94 -1.90 6.21
N ALA A 74 -6.26 -1.88 6.44
CA ALA A 74 -7.11 -0.80 5.91
C ALA A 74 -6.74 0.56 6.52
N VAL A 75 -6.44 0.61 7.83
CA VAL A 75 -5.97 1.84 8.50
C VAL A 75 -4.60 2.27 7.97
N GLU A 76 -3.66 1.33 7.82
CA GLU A 76 -2.36 1.60 7.20
C GLU A 76 -2.52 2.24 5.82
N LYS A 77 -3.36 1.66 4.95
CA LYS A 77 -3.58 2.20 3.60
C LYS A 77 -4.25 3.55 3.61
N LEU A 78 -5.19 3.78 4.53
CA LEU A 78 -5.82 5.09 4.70
C LEU A 78 -4.79 6.16 5.06
N ILE A 79 -3.83 5.86 5.94
CA ILE A 79 -2.77 6.80 6.32
C ILE A 79 -1.96 7.21 5.09
N TYR A 80 -1.56 6.26 4.24
CA TYR A 80 -0.84 6.57 2.99
C TYR A 80 -1.70 7.36 2.00
N VAL A 81 -2.99 7.06 1.87
CA VAL A 81 -3.91 7.84 1.01
C VAL A 81 -4.01 9.29 1.48
N VAL A 82 -4.18 9.51 2.79
CA VAL A 82 -4.26 10.86 3.35
C VAL A 82 -2.95 11.62 3.17
N ALA A 83 -1.82 10.96 3.43
CA ALA A 83 -0.49 11.55 3.21
C ALA A 83 -0.29 11.93 1.74
N TRP A 84 -0.66 11.05 0.80
CA TRP A 84 -0.60 11.32 -0.62
C TRP A 84 -1.46 12.49 -1.07
N LEU A 85 -2.72 12.53 -0.63
CA LEU A 85 -3.62 13.64 -0.95
C LEU A 85 -3.07 14.96 -0.39
N ALA A 86 -2.62 14.96 0.87
CA ALA A 86 -1.99 16.12 1.48
C ALA A 86 -0.76 16.57 0.68
N TRP A 87 0.06 15.64 0.19
CA TRP A 87 1.21 15.92 -0.66
C TRP A 87 0.78 16.54 -1.99
N ILE A 88 -0.22 15.97 -2.69
CA ILE A 88 -0.74 16.46 -3.98
C ILE A 88 -1.30 17.87 -3.88
N PHE A 89 -1.95 18.23 -2.77
CA PHE A 89 -2.49 19.58 -2.58
C PHE A 89 -1.43 20.64 -2.23
N GLN A 90 -0.24 20.22 -1.79
CA GLN A 90 0.81 21.12 -1.32
C GLN A 90 2.02 21.20 -2.28
N ASN A 91 2.15 20.25 -3.20
CA ASN A 91 3.32 20.09 -4.06
C ASN A 91 2.93 19.98 -5.53
N SER A 92 3.91 20.20 -6.41
CA SER A 92 3.76 20.07 -7.85
C SER A 92 4.20 18.69 -8.32
N LEU A 93 3.25 17.89 -8.81
CA LEU A 93 3.56 16.62 -9.47
C LEU A 93 4.42 16.82 -10.74
N GLN A 94 4.23 17.95 -11.43
CA GLN A 94 5.00 18.29 -12.63
C GLN A 94 6.48 18.50 -12.32
N ASP A 95 6.80 19.06 -11.15
CA ASP A 95 8.19 19.27 -10.73
C ASP A 95 8.88 17.93 -10.48
N VAL A 96 8.17 16.97 -9.86
CA VAL A 96 8.69 15.61 -9.65
C VAL A 96 8.90 14.87 -10.96
N TYR A 97 7.97 14.98 -11.92
CA TYR A 97 8.16 14.42 -13.27
C TYR A 97 9.36 15.02 -14.00
N SER A 98 9.63 16.30 -13.77
CA SER A 98 10.77 17.01 -14.36
C SER A 98 12.09 16.58 -13.72
N ALA A 99 12.07 16.20 -12.44
CA ALA A 99 13.23 15.65 -11.73
C ALA A 99 13.52 14.19 -12.12
N ASP A 100 12.52 13.32 -12.10
CA ASP A 100 12.66 11.91 -12.53
C ASP A 100 11.31 11.30 -12.94
N MET A 101 11.28 10.64 -14.09
CA MET A 101 10.05 10.04 -14.64
C MET A 101 9.48 8.91 -13.78
N PHE A 102 10.33 8.10 -13.13
CA PHE A 102 9.86 7.02 -12.25
C PHE A 102 9.30 7.57 -10.94
N ALA A 103 9.91 8.63 -10.40
CA ALA A 103 9.37 9.35 -9.26
C ALA A 103 8.00 9.96 -9.58
N GLY A 104 7.88 10.67 -10.71
CA GLY A 104 6.60 11.24 -11.14
C GLY A 104 5.51 10.17 -11.34
N ALA A 105 5.86 9.06 -11.98
CA ALA A 105 4.95 7.93 -12.14
C ALA A 105 4.53 7.33 -10.80
N PHE A 106 5.46 7.15 -9.86
CA PHE A 106 5.18 6.68 -8.51
C PHE A 106 4.17 7.58 -7.80
N TYR A 107 4.45 8.89 -7.71
CA TYR A 107 3.57 9.88 -7.07
C TYR A 107 2.22 10.04 -7.76
N SER A 108 2.09 9.62 -9.01
CA SER A 108 0.79 9.64 -9.71
C SER A 108 -0.11 8.48 -9.30
N ILE A 109 0.46 7.31 -8.99
CA ILE A 109 -0.31 6.07 -8.89
C ILE A 109 -0.32 5.45 -7.49
N TYR A 110 0.67 5.71 -6.64
CA TYR A 110 0.80 4.98 -5.36
C TYR A 110 -0.42 5.19 -4.45
N GLY A 111 -0.92 6.43 -4.36
CA GLY A 111 -2.08 6.71 -3.50
C GLY A 111 -3.39 6.15 -4.05
N LEU A 112 -3.56 6.11 -5.38
CA LEU A 112 -4.71 5.42 -5.99
C LEU A 112 -4.65 3.90 -5.74
N ASN A 113 -3.46 3.32 -5.89
CA ASN A 113 -3.22 1.92 -5.54
C ASN A 113 -3.57 1.64 -4.08
N ASP A 114 -3.12 2.50 -3.17
CA ASP A 114 -3.39 2.34 -1.74
C ASP A 114 -4.86 2.51 -1.40
N PHE A 115 -5.57 3.42 -2.07
CA PHE A 115 -7.01 3.56 -1.92
C PHE A 115 -7.78 2.31 -2.32
N ILE A 116 -7.40 1.67 -3.44
CA ILE A 116 -8.03 0.42 -3.88
C ILE A 116 -7.81 -0.69 -2.84
N PHE A 117 -6.57 -0.85 -2.34
CA PHE A 117 -6.28 -1.86 -1.33
C PHE A 117 -6.88 -1.54 0.04
N MET A 118 -7.04 -0.27 0.40
CA MET A 118 -7.79 0.16 1.58
C MET A 118 -9.23 -0.36 1.52
N LEU A 119 -9.92 -0.15 0.39
CA LEU A 119 -11.30 -0.62 0.19
C LEU A 119 -11.36 -2.15 0.23
N PHE A 120 -10.41 -2.84 -0.40
CA PHE A 120 -10.30 -4.29 -0.33
C PHE A 120 -10.17 -4.78 1.11
N PHE A 121 -9.23 -4.24 1.89
CA PHE A 121 -9.02 -4.65 3.27
C PHE A 121 -10.21 -4.32 4.18
N ALA A 122 -10.86 -3.17 3.99
CA ALA A 122 -12.08 -2.80 4.70
C ALA A 122 -13.23 -3.78 4.40
N TRP A 123 -13.35 -4.21 3.14
CA TRP A 123 -14.31 -5.25 2.74
C TRP A 123 -14.00 -6.61 3.39
N VAL A 124 -12.73 -7.02 3.45
CA VAL A 124 -12.32 -8.25 4.16
C VAL A 124 -12.65 -8.16 5.66
N PHE A 125 -12.37 -7.02 6.30
CA PHE A 125 -12.71 -6.79 7.71
C PHE A 125 -14.21 -6.92 7.96
N LYS A 126 -15.05 -6.33 7.10
CA LYS A 126 -16.51 -6.39 7.24
C LYS A 126 -17.06 -7.79 6.98
N SER A 127 -16.64 -8.44 5.89
CA SER A 127 -17.15 -9.76 5.47
C SER A 127 -16.87 -10.84 6.51
N GLN A 128 -15.65 -10.94 7.03
CA GLN A 128 -15.31 -11.92 8.06
C GLN A 128 -15.90 -11.58 9.44
N GLY A 129 -16.39 -10.36 9.62
CA GLY A 129 -17.11 -9.97 10.82
C GLY A 129 -18.57 -10.42 10.86
N LEU A 130 -19.18 -10.62 9.69
CA LEU A 130 -20.52 -11.18 9.55
C LEU A 130 -20.49 -12.69 9.80
N GLU A 131 -19.49 -13.41 9.28
CA GLU A 131 -19.33 -14.86 9.50
C GLU A 131 -19.22 -15.24 11.00
N CYS A 132 -18.58 -14.42 11.84
CA CYS A 132 -18.50 -14.67 13.29
C CYS A 132 -19.81 -14.42 14.06
N LYS A 133 -20.78 -13.71 13.49
CA LYS A 133 -22.09 -13.48 14.15
C LYS A 133 -23.10 -14.58 13.85
N GLU A 134 -22.87 -15.38 12.81
CA GLU A 134 -23.75 -16.46 12.37
C GLU A 134 -23.33 -17.85 12.90
N SER A 135 -22.20 -17.93 13.62
CA SER A 135 -21.65 -19.14 14.27
C SER A 135 -21.89 -19.15 15.78
#